data_AF-A0AAU9H5I5-F1
#
_entry.id   AF-A0AAU9H5I5-F1
#
_cell.length_a   1.000
_cell.length_b   1.000
_cell.length_c   1.000
_cell.angle_alpha   90.00
_cell.angle_beta   90.00
_cell.angle_gamma   90.00
#
_symmetry.space_group_name_H-M   'P 1'
#
loop_
_entity.id
_entity.type
_entity.pdbx_description
1 polymer ?
#
loop_
_entity_poly.entity_id
_entity_poly.type
_entity_poly.pdbx_seq_one_letter_code
_entity_poly.pdbx_strand_id
1 'polypeptide(L)'
;MVTEFPLDILLNIIKLARSTYYYHLKKLNQVDKNQSIKVEIQAIYDEHKGNYGYRRITLELRNRGFVVNHKKVKRLMKLLGLSSQICRKRKYSSYQGEVGKKADNISDQG
;
A
#
# COMPACT_ATOMS: atom_id res chain seq x y z
N MET A 1 4.28 -30.15 19.07
CA MET A 1 2.99 -30.32 19.78
C MET A 1 1.87 -30.14 18.77
N VAL A 2 1.41 -31.24 18.17
CA VAL A 2 0.24 -31.24 17.28
C VAL A 2 -0.94 -31.65 18.14
N THR A 3 -1.87 -30.73 18.36
CA THR A 3 -3.11 -31.01 19.07
C THR A 3 -4.04 -31.77 18.14
N GLU A 4 -4.08 -33.10 18.24
CA GLU A 4 -4.92 -33.98 17.43
C GLU A 4 -6.36 -34.00 17.96
N PHE A 5 -7.06 -32.87 17.84
CA PHE A 5 -8.50 -32.82 18.11
C PHE A 5 -9.29 -33.10 16.83
N PRO A 6 -10.31 -33.98 16.88
CA PRO A 6 -11.19 -34.23 15.74
C PRO A 6 -11.86 -32.94 15.26
N LEU A 7 -11.82 -32.70 13.95
CA LEU A 7 -12.42 -31.51 13.32
C LEU A 7 -13.90 -31.34 13.70
N ASP A 8 -14.66 -32.43 13.81
CA ASP A 8 -16.07 -32.39 14.18
C ASP A 8 -16.30 -31.80 15.58
N ILE A 9 -15.41 -32.09 16.55
CA ILE A 9 -15.50 -31.52 17.90
C ILE A 9 -15.24 -30.02 17.85
N LEU A 10 -14.20 -29.59 17.13
CA LEU A 10 -13.86 -28.18 16.96
C LEU A 10 -15.00 -27.41 16.30
N LEU A 11 -15.57 -27.94 15.22
CA LEU A 11 -16.69 -27.34 14.48
C LEU A 11 -17.95 -27.22 15.35
N ASN A 12 -18.22 -28.21 16.21
CA ASN A 12 -19.35 -28.17 17.12
C ASN A 12 -19.19 -27.08 18.20
N ILE A 13 -18.00 -26.96 18.79
CA ILE A 13 -17.69 -25.92 19.79
C ILE A 13 -17.89 -24.52 19.22
N ILE A 14 -17.40 -24.28 18.00
CA ILE A 14 -17.52 -22.98 17.31
C ILE A 14 -18.87 -22.79 16.60
N LYS A 15 -19.77 -23.78 16.68
CA LYS A 15 -21.09 -23.80 16.02
C LYS A 15 -21.03 -23.50 14.52
N LEU A 16 -20.05 -24.09 13.83
CA LEU A 16 -19.86 -23.92 12.38
C LEU A 16 -20.22 -25.21 11.64
N ALA A 17 -21.03 -25.10 10.58
CA ALA A 17 -21.34 -26.25 9.75
C ALA A 17 -20.10 -26.75 8.98
N ARG A 18 -19.97 -28.07 8.85
CA ARG A 18 -18.86 -28.73 8.15
C ARG A 18 -18.75 -28.29 6.68
N SER A 19 -19.88 -28.10 6.01
CA SER A 19 -19.94 -27.56 4.65
C SER A 19 -19.34 -26.16 4.56
N THR A 20 -19.63 -25.29 5.53
CA THR A 20 -19.07 -23.94 5.61
C THR A 20 -17.55 -23.97 5.77
N TYR A 21 -17.04 -24.83 6.64
CA TYR A 21 -15.59 -25.02 6.81
C TYR A 21 -14.91 -25.40 5.50
N TYR A 22 -15.38 -26.45 4.83
CA TYR A 22 -14.76 -26.91 3.58
C TYR A 22 -14.97 -25.93 2.42
N TYR A 23 -16.06 -25.16 2.41
CA TYR A 23 -16.25 -24.05 1.48
C TYR A 23 -15.16 -22.99 1.63
N HIS A 24 -14.87 -22.56 2.86
CA HIS A 24 -13.80 -21.60 3.14
C HIS A 24 -12.41 -22.19 2.87
N LEU A 25 -12.16 -23.44 3.23
CA LEU A 25 -10.90 -24.14 2.96
C LEU A 25 -10.63 -24.24 1.46
N LYS A 26 -11.64 -24.60 0.66
CA LYS A 26 -11.54 -24.61 -0.81
C LYS A 26 -11.24 -23.22 -1.36
N LYS A 27 -11.81 -22.17 -0.77
CA LYS A 27 -11.57 -20.77 -1.19
C LYS A 27 -10.16 -20.30 -0.83
N LEU A 28 -9.63 -20.70 0.32
CA LEU A 28 -8.26 -20.39 0.75
C LEU A 28 -7.21 -21.09 -0.12
N ASN A 29 -7.49 -22.33 -0.53
CA ASN A 29 -6.61 -23.12 -1.39
C ASN A 29 -6.66 -22.70 -2.87
N GLN A 30 -7.46 -21.70 -3.25
CA GLN A 30 -7.44 -21.19 -4.62
C GLN A 30 -6.17 -20.39 -4.88
N VAL A 31 -5.45 -20.78 -5.92
CA VAL A 31 -4.28 -20.05 -6.42
C VAL A 31 -4.68 -18.62 -6.78
N ASP A 32 -3.98 -17.64 -6.23
CA ASP A 32 -4.22 -16.24 -6.57
C ASP A 32 -3.76 -15.97 -8.00
N LYS A 33 -4.72 -15.91 -8.93
CA LYS A 33 -4.50 -15.60 -10.35
C LYS A 33 -3.76 -14.26 -10.57
N ASN A 34 -3.73 -13.38 -9.58
CA ASN A 34 -3.07 -12.08 -9.66
C ASN A 34 -1.72 -12.05 -8.94
N GLN A 35 -1.20 -13.19 -8.47
CA GLN A 35 0.05 -13.25 -7.73
C GLN A 35 1.22 -12.66 -8.53
N SER A 36 1.34 -13.00 -9.82
CA SER A 36 2.38 -12.43 -10.70
C SER A 36 2.29 -10.90 -10.78
N ILE A 37 1.09 -10.36 -11.00
CA ILE A 37 0.85 -8.91 -11.07
C ILE A 37 1.13 -8.25 -9.72
N LYS A 38 0.80 -8.90 -8.60
CA LYS A 38 1.07 -8.37 -7.26
C LYS A 38 2.57 -8.27 -6.98
N VAL A 39 3.33 -9.30 -7.35
CA VAL A 39 4.80 -9.29 -7.24
C VAL A 39 5.39 -8.16 -8.07
N GLU A 40 4.94 -8.00 -9.31
CA GLU A 40 5.42 -6.93 -10.19
C GLU A 40 5.07 -5.53 -9.67
N ILE A 41 3.85 -5.34 -9.16
CA ILE A 41 3.44 -4.08 -8.51
C ILE A 41 4.36 -3.76 -7.33
N GLN A 42 4.71 -4.75 -6.51
CA GLN A 42 5.60 -4.57 -5.37
C GLN A 42 7.01 -4.19 -5.83
N ALA A 43 7.55 -4.89 -6.84
CA ALA A 43 8.86 -4.59 -7.40
C ALA A 43 8.96 -3.14 -7.94
N ILE A 44 7.98 -2.71 -8.74
CA ILE A 44 7.91 -1.32 -9.25
C ILE A 44 7.80 -0.33 -8.08
N TYR A 45 6.98 -0.63 -7.08
CA TYR A 45 6.78 0.24 -5.93
C TYR A 45 8.10 0.45 -5.15
N ASP A 46 8.84 -0.63 -4.90
CA ASP A 46 10.10 -0.60 -4.15
C ASP A 46 11.22 0.08 -4.96
N GLU A 47 11.31 -0.19 -6.26
CA GLU A 47 12.26 0.49 -7.17
C GLU A 47 12.09 2.01 -7.15
N HIS A 48 10.85 2.50 -7.08
CA HIS A 48 10.55 3.92 -7.01
C HIS A 48 10.39 4.45 -5.58
N LYS A 49 10.85 3.70 -4.57
CA LYS A 49 10.84 4.08 -3.14
C LYS A 49 9.45 4.48 -2.63
N GLY A 50 8.41 3.85 -3.15
CA GLY A 50 7.02 4.13 -2.79
C GLY A 50 6.45 5.46 -3.28
N ASN A 51 7.16 6.20 -4.15
CA ASN A 51 6.67 7.46 -4.70
C ASN A 51 5.61 7.26 -5.80
N TYR A 52 5.49 6.04 -6.33
CA TYR A 52 4.59 5.76 -7.43
C TYR A 52 3.22 5.32 -6.92
N GLY A 53 2.20 6.11 -7.27
CA GLY A 53 0.80 5.70 -7.12
C GLY A 53 0.33 4.82 -8.28
N TYR A 54 -0.87 4.26 -8.14
CA TYR A 54 -1.44 3.29 -9.09
C TYR A 54 -1.41 3.74 -10.55
N ARG A 55 -1.53 5.04 -10.83
CA ARG A 55 -1.42 5.58 -12.20
C ARG A 55 -0.04 5.37 -12.81
N ARG A 56 1.03 5.70 -12.07
CA ARG A 56 2.41 5.53 -12.54
C ARG A 56 2.78 4.05 -12.60
N ILE A 57 2.37 3.27 -11.61
CA ILE A 57 2.56 1.81 -11.63
C ILE A 57 1.84 1.17 -12.81
N THR A 58 0.64 1.61 -13.18
CA THR A 58 -0.07 1.08 -14.37
C THR A 58 0.71 1.35 -15.66
N LEU A 59 1.34 2.53 -15.76
CA LEU A 59 2.18 2.86 -16.91
C LEU A 59 3.42 1.97 -16.96
N GLU A 60 4.11 1.78 -15.84
CA GLU A 60 5.28 0.90 -15.78
C GLU A 60 4.94 -0.56 -16.05
N LEU A 61 3.81 -1.05 -15.52
CA LEU A 61 3.32 -2.39 -15.86
C LEU A 61 3.13 -2.56 -17.36
N ARG A 62 2.57 -1.53 -18.03
CA ARG A 62 2.41 -1.54 -19.49
C ARG A 62 3.75 -1.54 -20.21
N ASN A 63 4.73 -0.78 -19.73
CA ASN A 63 6.09 -0.77 -20.26
C ASN A 63 6.77 -2.14 -20.15
N ARG A 64 6.47 -2.89 -19.09
CA ARG A 64 6.96 -4.26 -18.84
C ARG A 64 6.11 -5.34 -19.55
N GLY A 65 5.17 -4.96 -20.42
CA GLY A 65 4.35 -5.88 -21.21
C GLY A 65 3.06 -6.37 -20.54
N PHE A 66 2.74 -5.89 -19.33
CA PHE A 66 1.49 -6.24 -18.65
C PHE A 66 0.34 -5.32 -19.06
N VAL A 67 -0.66 -5.87 -19.75
CA VAL A 67 -1.89 -5.14 -20.09
C VAL A 67 -2.92 -5.29 -18.96
N VAL A 68 -2.85 -4.39 -17.98
CA VAL A 68 -3.74 -4.41 -16.80
C VAL A 68 -4.47 -3.08 -16.66
N ASN A 69 -5.79 -3.13 -16.44
CA ASN A 69 -6.60 -1.94 -16.20
C ASN A 69 -6.17 -1.24 -14.89
N HIS A 70 -6.01 0.09 -14.92
CA HIS A 70 -5.67 0.91 -13.76
C HIS A 70 -6.59 0.72 -12.54
N LYS A 71 -7.88 0.39 -12.75
CA LYS A 71 -8.81 0.06 -11.65
C LYS A 71 -8.40 -1.21 -10.92
N LYS A 72 -7.93 -2.22 -11.67
CA LYS A 72 -7.42 -3.49 -11.12
C LYS A 72 -6.12 -3.25 -10.35
N VAL A 73 -5.19 -2.46 -10.91
CA VAL A 73 -3.96 -2.06 -10.22
C VAL A 73 -4.27 -1.35 -8.90
N LYS A 74 -5.17 -0.36 -8.92
CA LYS A 74 -5.61 0.35 -7.70
C LYS A 74 -6.16 -0.59 -6.63
N ARG A 75 -6.99 -1.56 -7.02
CA ARG A 75 -7.54 -2.57 -6.09
C ARG A 75 -6.45 -3.46 -5.51
N LEU A 76 -5.51 -3.94 -6.34
CA LEU A 76 -4.41 -4.79 -5.91
C LEU A 76 -3.45 -4.05 -4.97
N MET A 77 -3.10 -2.81 -5.26
CA MET A 77 -2.31 -1.98 -4.34
C MET A 77 -2.99 -1.82 -2.98
N LYS A 78 -4.31 -1.58 -2.95
CA LYS A 78 -5.06 -1.49 -1.69
C LYS A 78 -5.01 -2.80 -0.89
N LEU A 79 -5.13 -3.94 -1.57
CA LEU A 79 -5.03 -5.27 -0.93
C LEU A 79 -3.62 -5.54 -0.37
N LEU A 80 -2.58 -4.99 -1.00
CA LEU A 80 -1.20 -5.07 -0.54
C LEU A 80 -0.85 -4.00 0.52
N GLY A 81 -1.77 -3.08 0.84
CA GLY A 81 -1.50 -1.97 1.75
C GLY A 81 -0.57 -0.90 1.16
N LEU A 82 -0.34 -0.90 -0.15
CA LEU A 82 0.54 0.05 -0.82
C LEU A 82 -0.16 1.37 -1.10
N SER A 83 0.48 2.47 -0.72
CA SER A 83 0.03 3.83 -1.02
C SER A 83 1.22 4.66 -1.48
N SER A 84 0.98 5.52 -2.47
CA SER A 84 1.97 6.52 -2.89
C SER A 84 2.32 7.41 -1.71
N GLN A 85 3.61 7.62 -1.46
CA GLN A 85 4.07 8.71 -0.62
C GLN A 85 3.78 10.02 -1.37
N ILE A 86 2.72 10.72 -0.94
CA ILE A 86 2.38 12.04 -1.49
C ILE A 86 3.14 13.07 -0.66
N CYS A 87 4.18 13.66 -1.23
CA CYS A 87 4.80 14.86 -0.65
C CYS A 87 3.75 15.98 -0.60
N ARG A 88 3.48 16.50 0.60
CA ARG A 88 2.62 17.69 0.75
C ARG A 88 3.24 18.83 -0.05
N LYS A 89 2.46 19.44 -0.95
CA LYS A 89 2.88 20.67 -1.63
C LYS A 89 3.21 21.71 -0.56
N ARG A 90 4.45 22.19 -0.53
CA ARG A 90 4.84 23.31 0.33
C ARG A 90 4.11 24.56 -0.17
N LYS A 91 3.61 25.38 0.76
CA LYS A 91 3.16 26.73 0.43
C LYS A 91 4.39 27.54 0.01
N TYR A 92 4.25 28.32 -1.06
CA TYR A 92 5.31 29.20 -1.53
C TYR A 92 5.70 30.18 -0.41
N SER A 93 7.00 30.34 -0.18
CA SER A 93 7.57 31.32 0.75
C SER A 93 8.67 32.07 0.01
N SER A 94 8.46 33.38 -0.20
CA SER A 94 9.48 34.28 -0.77
C SER A 94 10.54 34.69 0.25
N TYR A 95 10.28 34.48 1.54
CA TYR A 95 11.21 34.80 2.60
C TYR A 95 12.43 33.86 2.54
N GLN A 96 13.60 34.42 2.27
CA GLN A 96 14.88 33.70 2.18
C GLN A 96 15.65 33.66 3.51
N GLY A 97 15.02 34.05 4.62
CA GLY A 97 15.68 34.29 5.90
C GLY A 97 16.09 35.75 6.08
N GLU A 98 16.82 36.06 7.17
CA GLU A 98 17.48 37.35 7.34
C GLU A 98 18.74 37.39 6.45
N VAL A 99 18.55 37.82 5.20
CA VAL A 99 19.64 38.04 4.24
C VAL A 99 20.14 39.47 4.37
N GLY A 100 21.35 39.64 4.91
CA GLY A 100 22.04 40.93 5.04
C GLY A 100 22.40 41.31 6.48
N LYS A 101 23.36 42.23 6.65
CA LYS A 101 23.66 42.83 7.96
C LYS A 101 22.57 43.86 8.28
N LYS A 102 21.75 43.56 9.29
CA LYS A 102 20.78 44.49 9.85
C LYS A 102 21.51 45.48 10.76
N ALA A 103 21.20 46.77 10.66
CA ALA A 103 21.70 47.75 11.61
C ALA A 103 20.97 47.57 12.96
N ASP A 104 21.68 47.78 14.07
CA ASP A 104 21.10 47.70 15.40
C ASP A 104 20.00 48.76 15.57
N ASN A 105 18.87 48.35 16.13
CA ASN A 105 17.73 49.22 16.31
C ASN A 105 17.95 50.10 17.55
N ILE A 106 18.59 51.26 17.35
CA ILE A 106 18.81 52.30 18.37
C ILE A 106 17.52 53.09 18.60
N SER A 107 16.57 52.49 19.29
CA SER A 107 15.45 53.21 19.88
C SER A 107 15.22 52.69 21.29
N ASP A 108 16.11 53.14 22.17
CA ASP A 108 15.89 53.14 23.62
C ASP A 108 16.05 54.60 24.08
N GLN A 109 14.92 55.30 24.16
CA GLN A 109 14.83 56.63 24.74
C GLN A 109 13.47 56.73 25.46
N GLY A 110 13.54 56.73 26.80
CA GLY A 110 12.60 57.45 27.68
C GLY A 110 11.45 56.67 28.25
#